data_AF-A0A1T5BC38-F1
#
_entry.id   AF-A0A1T5BC38-F1
#
_cell.length_a   1.000
_cell.length_b   1.000
_cell.length_c   1.000
_cell.angle_alpha   90.00
_cell.angle_beta   90.00
_cell.angle_gamma   90.00
#
_symmetry.space_group_name_H-M   'P 1'
#
loop_
_entity.id
_entity.type
_entity.pdbx_description
1 polymer ?
#
loop_
_entity_poly.entity_id
_entity_poly.type
_entity_poly.pdbx_seq_one_letter_code
_entity_poly.pdbx_strand_id
1 'polypeptide(L)' 'MKRNEFIKCLALFLFSTVFLYGVGETYGVPWLQFHFLGQFNDEGFYFSFGSLIPILGGLLIVALYETKIKRLI' A
#
# COMPACT_ATOMS: atom_id res chain seq x y z
N MET A 1 -1.51 21.19 -2.02
CA MET A 1 -1.48 20.69 -0.62
C MET A 1 -0.32 21.38 0.10
N LYS A 2 -0.47 21.78 1.38
CA LYS A 2 0.69 22.22 2.18
C LYS A 2 1.65 21.03 2.35
N ARG A 3 2.96 21.26 2.35
CA ARG A 3 3.99 20.20 2.44
C ARG A 3 3.74 19.19 3.57
N ASN A 4 3.30 19.67 4.74
CA ASN A 4 2.98 18.82 5.89
C ASN A 4 1.80 17.87 5.63
N GLU A 5 0.78 18.32 4.93
CA GLU A 5 -0.41 17.51 4.64
C GLU A 5 -0.11 16.42 3.60
N PHE A 6 0.76 16.73 2.64
CA PHE A 6 1.25 15.74 1.69
C PHE A 6 2.02 14.62 2.40
N ILE A 7 2.93 14.97 3.32
CA ILE A 7 3.70 13.98 4.09
C ILE A 7 2.78 13.08 4.92
N LYS A 8 1.75 13.63 5.57
CA LYS A 8 0.75 12.83 6.30
C LYS A 8 0.01 11.85 5.39
N CYS A 9 -0.43 12.31 4.23
CA CYS A 9 -1.14 11.45 3.26
C CYS A 9 -0.23 10.37 2.69
N LEU A 10 1.03 10.71 2.39
CA LEU A 10 2.02 9.74 1.93
C LEU A 10 2.31 8.69 3.02
N ALA A 11 2.48 9.11 4.27
CA ALA A 11 2.68 8.19 5.38
C ALA A 11 1.47 7.26 5.59
N LEU A 12 0.25 7.81 5.52
CA LEU A 12 -0.99 7.04 5.61
C LEU A 12 -1.12 6.05 4.45
N PHE A 13 -0.80 6.48 3.23
CA PHE A 13 -0.78 5.63 2.04
C PHE A 13 0.18 4.45 2.22
N LEU A 14 1.43 4.73 2.59
CA LEU A 14 2.45 3.71 2.78
C LEU A 14 2.06 2.74 3.91
N PHE A 15 1.62 3.28 5.05
CA PHE A 15 1.20 2.47 6.19
C PHE A 15 0.05 1.53 5.83
N SER A 16 -1.02 2.05 5.22
CA SER A 16 -2.18 1.25 4.85
C SER A 16 -1.87 0.20 3.79
N THR A 17 -1.06 0.55 2.79
CA THR A 17 -0.64 -0.37 1.74
C THR A 17 0.21 -1.51 2.30
N VAL A 18 1.22 -1.19 3.12
CA VAL A 18 2.08 -2.18 3.78
C VAL A 18 1.27 -3.05 4.74
N PHE A 19 0.33 -2.46 5.48
CA PHE A 19 -0.57 -3.20 6.36
C PHE A 19 -1.42 -4.20 5.59
N LEU A 20 -2.00 -3.80 4.46
CA LEU A 20 -2.80 -4.69 3.60
C LEU A 20 -1.96 -5.83 3.03
N TYR A 21 -0.73 -5.55 2.58
CA TYR A 21 0.20 -6.60 2.18
C TYR A 21 0.55 -7.54 3.33
N GLY A 22 0.84 -7.00 4.52
CA GLY A 22 1.15 -7.80 5.71
C GLY A 22 0.00 -8.71 6.13
N VAL A 23 -1.24 -8.23 6.06
CA VAL A 23 -2.45 -9.05 6.27
C VAL A 23 -2.55 -10.13 5.17
N GLY A 24 -2.29 -9.78 3.92
CA GLY A 24 -2.24 -10.72 2.81
C GLY A 24 -1.29 -11.90 3.07
N GLU A 25 -0.06 -11.59 3.47
CA GLU A 25 0.96 -12.58 3.81
C GLU A 25 0.57 -13.41 5.04
N THR A 26 0.11 -12.76 6.11
CA THR A 26 -0.18 -13.43 7.39
C THR A 26 -1.35 -14.42 7.29
N TYR A 27 -2.39 -14.07 6.52
CA TYR A 27 -3.61 -14.86 6.44
C TYR A 27 -3.73 -15.69 5.16
N GLY A 28 -2.70 -15.73 4.31
CA GLY A 28 -2.72 -16.54 3.10
C GLY A 28 -3.70 -16.03 2.03
N VAL A 29 -3.86 -14.72 1.91
CA VAL A 29 -4.93 -14.09 1.10
C VAL A 29 -4.35 -13.63 -0.25
N PRO A 30 -4.49 -14.40 -1.35
CA PRO A 30 -3.61 -14.28 -2.54
C PRO A 30 -3.63 -12.92 -3.23
N TRP A 31 -4.83 -12.36 -3.39
CA TRP A 31 -5.08 -11.02 -3.92
C TRP A 31 -4.65 -9.84 -3.01
N LEU A 32 -4.12 -10.10 -1.81
CA LEU A 32 -3.47 -9.13 -0.94
C LEU A 32 -1.98 -9.43 -0.73
N GLN A 33 -1.47 -10.51 -1.30
CA GLN A 33 -0.09 -10.94 -1.09
C GLN A 33 0.90 -10.20 -1.98
N PHE A 34 2.09 -10.02 -1.44
CA PHE A 34 3.25 -9.55 -2.16
C PHE A 34 4.02 -10.75 -2.70
N HIS A 35 3.90 -10.99 -4.00
CA HIS A 35 4.57 -12.12 -4.65
C HIS A 35 6.05 -11.80 -4.89
N PHE A 36 6.88 -12.05 -3.88
CA PHE A 36 8.32 -12.02 -4.05
C PHE A 36 8.77 -13.20 -4.93
N LEU A 37 8.67 -13.05 -6.25
CA LEU A 37 9.32 -13.93 -7.22
C LEU A 37 10.80 -13.58 -7.26
N GLY A 38 11.50 -13.87 -6.17
CA GLY A 38 12.96 -13.77 -6.08
C GLY A 38 13.62 -14.86 -6.92
N GLN A 39 13.47 -14.80 -8.24
CA GLN A 39 14.38 -15.51 -9.12
C GLN A 39 15.67 -14.70 -9.18
N PHE A 40 16.67 -15.17 -8.44
CA PHE A 40 18.04 -14.70 -8.52
C PHE A 40 18.59 -15.14 -9.89
N ASN A 41 18.23 -14.42 -10.95
CA ASN A 41 18.90 -14.55 -12.23
C ASN A 41 20.10 -13.60 -12.24
N ASP A 42 21.13 -13.96 -13.03
CA ASP A 42 22.39 -13.23 -13.17
C ASP A 42 22.23 -11.76 -13.64
N GLU A 43 20.99 -11.33 -13.95
CA GLU A 43 20.63 -10.00 -14.46
C GLU A 43 20.02 -9.06 -13.39
N GLY A 44 19.76 -9.53 -12.16
CA GLY A 44 19.39 -8.65 -11.03
C GLY A 44 18.12 -9.01 -10.27
N PHE A 45 17.68 -8.08 -9.42
CA PHE A 45 16.59 -8.27 -8.46
C PHE A 45 15.23 -7.90 -9.09
N TYR A 46 14.32 -8.88 -9.20
CA TYR A 46 12.96 -8.66 -9.69
C TYR A 46 11.93 -8.80 -8.57
N PHE A 47 11.01 -7.84 -8.49
CA PHE A 47 9.88 -7.85 -7.57
C PHE A 47 8.58 -7.83 -8.38
N SER A 48 7.60 -8.64 -7.99
CA SER A 48 6.27 -8.64 -8.61
C SER A 48 5.20 -8.45 -7.55
N PHE A 49 4.17 -7.68 -7.87
CA PHE A 49 3.02 -7.54 -6.99
C PHE A 49 2.00 -8.60 -7.42
N GLY A 50 1.54 -9.44 -6.49
CA GLY A 50 0.49 -10.43 -6.79
C GLY A 50 -0.82 -9.75 -7.19
N SER A 51 -1.03 -8.52 -6.68
CA SER A 51 -2.24 -7.74 -6.90
C SER A 51 -2.01 -6.26 -6.64
N LEU A 52 -2.73 -5.40 -7.36
CA LEU A 52 -2.75 -3.95 -7.11
C LEU A 52 -3.79 -3.55 -6.04
N ILE A 53 -4.56 -4.50 -5.50
CA ILE A 53 -5.62 -4.21 -4.52
C ILE A 53 -5.07 -3.51 -3.26
N PRO A 54 -3.94 -3.92 -2.66
CA PRO A 54 -3.37 -3.19 -1.52
C PRO A 54 -3.05 -1.73 -1.82
N ILE A 55 -2.59 -1.45 -3.05
CA ILE A 55 -2.28 -0.09 -3.53
C ILE A 55 -3.57 0.72 -3.70
N LEU A 56 -4.59 0.14 -4.35
CA LEU A 56 -5.90 0.77 -4.50
C LEU A 56 -6.58 1.01 -3.15
N GLY A 57 -6.45 0.07 -2.22
CA GLY A 57 -6.94 0.19 -0.85
C GLY A 57 -6.26 1.33 -0.09
N GLY A 58 -4.92 1.43 -0.20
CA GLY A 58 -4.18 2.55 0.38
C GLY A 58 -4.61 3.90 -0.20
N LEU A 59 -4.80 3.99 -1.52
CA LEU A 59 -5.31 5.21 -2.17
C LEU A 59 -6.72 5.56 -1.68
N LEU A 60 -7.59 4.57 -1.53
CA LEU A 60 -8.95 4.76 -1.05
C LEU A 60 -8.97 5.27 0.40
N ILE A 61 -8.10 4.75 1.27
CA ILE A 61 -7.96 5.22 2.66
C ILE A 61 -7.53 6.69 2.69
N VAL A 62 -6.56 7.08 1.86
CA VAL A 62 -6.13 8.48 1.75
C VAL A 62 -7.25 9.37 1.23
N ALA A 63 -8.01 8.92 0.23
CA ALA A 63 -9.13 9.66 -0.32
C ALA A 63 -10.24 9.86 0.72
N LEU A 64 -10.53 8.84 1.53
CA LEU A 64 -11.47 8.93 2.65
C LEU A 64 -10.97 9.89 3.73
N TYR A 65 -9.69 9.83 4.07
CA TYR A 65 -9.08 10.74 5.03
C TYR A 65 -9.23 12.21 4.59
N GLU A 66 -8.85 12.54 3.35
CA GLU A 66 -8.96 13.91 2.82
C GLU A 66 -10.43 14.37 2.68
N THR A 67 -11.34 13.49 2.26
CA THR A 67 -12.72 13.87 1.94
C THR A 67 -13.61 13.96 3.18
N LYS A 68 -13.43 13.04 4.13
CA LYS A 68 -14.35 12.85 5.26
C LYS A 68 -13.72 13.23 6.59
N ILE A 69 -12.52 12.74 6.89
CA ILE A 69 -11.92 12.90 8.23
C ILE A 69 -11.34 14.30 8.42
N LYS A 70 -10.58 14.79 7.45
CA LYS A 70 -9.99 16.13 7.50
C LYS A 70 -11.02 17.27 7.53
N ARG A 71 -12.26 17.01 7.11
CA ARG A 71 -13.36 17.99 7.24
C ARG A 71 -14.01 17.97 8.62
N LEU A 72 -13.78 16.93 9.43
CA LEU A 72 -14.37 16.74 10.75
C LEU A 72 -13.45 17.13 11.90
N ILE A 73 -12.16 17.35 11.64
CA ILE A 73 -11.11 17.74 12.60
C ILE A 73 -10.60 19.13 12.21
#